data_AF-A0A430EMF3-F1
#
_entry.id   AF-A0A430EMF3-F1
#
_cell.length_a   1.000
_cell.length_b   1.000
_cell.length_c   1.000
_cell.angle_alpha   90.00
_cell.angle_beta   90.00
_cell.angle_gamma   90.00
#
_symmetry.space_group_name_H-M   'P 1'
#
loop_
_entity.id
_entity.type
_entity.pdbx_description
1 polymer ?
#
loop_
_entity_poly.entity_id
_entity_poly.type
_entity_poly.pdbx_seq_one_letter_code
_entity_poly.pdbx_strand_id
1 'polypeptide(L)'
;MTRLALTPRQTRTALDLLTGAMVVSVAVALASLTWRIAGHAGTGAITVPSGRSGPAVAPDMAPAIALAPFGKPMVVDAPQPTSLPLELKGIVAAIPAELSTAFIAVSGAPATGFRVGQQIEGATIAAIQRDRVLFDNGGRREFLAFPDPSLSPEQRQAAAAAPPAGEAPPPGAGPGVQPPPELPDNSAAALQKLGATQTADGFRIGANGPPGMQPGDVITSVNGTQMTDTQAANAAFAAAQAAGSAQIQILRDGRRITLTVPLR
;
A
#
# COMPACT_ATOMS: atom_id res chain seq x y z
N MET A 1 -25.12 -33.80 -52.87
CA MET A 1 -23.92 -34.04 -52.03
C MET A 1 -22.92 -34.84 -52.85
N THR A 2 -21.94 -34.17 -53.44
CA THR A 2 -20.96 -34.80 -54.35
C THR A 2 -19.87 -35.47 -53.52
N ARG A 3 -19.85 -36.81 -53.45
CA ARG A 3 -18.75 -37.54 -52.82
C ARG A 3 -17.53 -37.47 -53.74
N LEU A 4 -16.49 -36.73 -53.37
CA LEU A 4 -15.22 -36.78 -54.08
C LEU A 4 -14.64 -38.20 -53.92
N ALA A 5 -14.62 -38.97 -55.01
CA ALA A 5 -13.96 -40.27 -55.06
C ALA A 5 -12.46 -40.06 -55.27
N LEU A 6 -11.68 -40.12 -54.19
CA LEU A 6 -10.21 -40.07 -54.25
C LEU A 6 -9.67 -41.42 -54.69
N THR A 7 -8.66 -41.40 -55.58
CA THR A 7 -7.96 -42.64 -55.95
C THR A 7 -7.17 -43.21 -54.76
N PRO A 8 -6.91 -44.53 -54.68
CA PRO A 8 -6.22 -45.13 -53.53
C PRO A 8 -4.85 -44.52 -53.21
N ARG A 9 -4.14 -44.01 -54.22
CA ARG A 9 -2.87 -43.29 -54.04
C ARG A 9 -3.08 -41.90 -53.45
N GLN A 10 -4.08 -41.15 -53.93
CA GLN A 10 -4.45 -39.84 -53.38
C GLN A 10 -4.92 -39.94 -51.93
N THR A 11 -5.65 -41.00 -51.55
CA THR A 11 -6.08 -41.22 -50.17
C THR A 11 -4.89 -41.44 -49.23
N ARG A 12 -3.86 -42.19 -49.65
CA ARG A 12 -2.64 -42.37 -48.86
C ARG A 12 -1.88 -41.06 -48.69
N THR A 13 -1.63 -40.35 -49.78
CA THR A 13 -0.94 -39.06 -49.73
C THR A 13 -1.71 -38.02 -48.90
N ALA A 14 -3.04 -38.01 -48.99
CA ALA A 14 -3.88 -37.14 -48.17
C ALA A 14 -3.80 -37.49 -46.67
N LEU A 15 -3.76 -38.78 -46.32
CA LEU A 15 -3.61 -39.24 -44.94
C LEU A 15 -2.23 -38.90 -44.38
N ASP A 16 -1.17 -39.06 -45.16
CA ASP A 16 0.19 -38.70 -44.76
C ASP A 16 0.32 -37.19 -44.52
N LEU A 17 -0.24 -36.37 -45.42
CA LEU A 17 -0.27 -34.91 -45.26
C LEU A 17 -1.10 -34.48 -44.04
N LEU A 18 -2.26 -35.11 -43.81
CA LEU A 18 -3.09 -34.85 -42.63
C LEU A 18 -2.33 -35.19 -41.34
N THR A 19 -1.67 -36.35 -41.32
CA THR A 19 -0.88 -36.80 -40.17
C THR A 19 0.27 -35.85 -39.90
N GLY A 20 1.01 -35.45 -40.94
CA GLY A 20 2.08 -34.45 -40.83
C GLY A 20 1.58 -33.11 -40.29
N ALA A 21 0.46 -32.60 -40.81
CA ALA A 21 -0.16 -31.37 -40.32
C ALA A 21 -0.59 -31.48 -38.85
N MET A 22 -1.12 -32.64 -38.44
CA MET A 22 -1.52 -32.86 -37.05
C MET A 22 -0.31 -32.87 -36.10
N VAL A 23 0.78 -33.56 -36.49
CA VAL A 23 2.03 -33.59 -35.72
C VAL A 23 2.60 -32.17 -35.55
N VAL A 24 2.61 -31.37 -36.61
CA VAL A 24 3.06 -29.97 -36.55
C VAL A 24 2.18 -29.14 -35.62
N SER A 25 0.85 -29.28 -35.71
CA SER A 25 -0.08 -28.58 -34.83
C SER A 25 0.13 -28.90 -33.35
N VAL A 26 0.33 -30.18 -33.03
CA VAL A 26 0.60 -30.63 -31.66
C VAL A 26 1.96 -30.10 -31.17
N ALA A 27 3.00 -30.12 -32.00
CA ALA A 27 4.30 -29.57 -31.64
C ALA A 27 4.25 -28.08 -31.31
N VAL A 28 3.52 -27.28 -32.11
CA VAL A 28 3.32 -25.84 -31.86
C VAL A 28 2.52 -25.62 -30.56
N ALA A 29 1.46 -26.40 -30.32
CA ALA A 29 0.67 -26.29 -29.11
C ALA A 29 1.51 -26.59 -27.86
N LEU A 30 2.30 -27.66 -27.88
CA LEU A 30 3.18 -28.03 -26.76
C LEU A 30 4.28 -26.99 -26.53
N ALA A 31 4.88 -26.43 -27.59
CA ALA A 31 5.84 -25.34 -27.45
C ALA A 31 5.22 -24.12 -26.75
N SER A 32 3.99 -23.74 -27.13
CA SER A 32 3.27 -22.62 -26.50
C SER A 32 2.94 -22.89 -25.03
N LEU A 33 2.61 -24.14 -24.68
CA LEU A 33 2.32 -24.55 -23.31
C LEU A 33 3.58 -24.53 -22.43
N THR A 34 4.70 -25.04 -22.95
CA THR A 34 6.00 -25.00 -22.26
C THR A 34 6.41 -23.55 -21.96
N TRP A 35 6.27 -22.63 -22.92
CA TRP A 35 6.55 -21.21 -22.70
C TRP A 35 5.65 -20.57 -21.64
N ARG A 36 4.38 -20.99 -21.56
CA ARG A 36 3.45 -20.51 -20.52
C ARG A 36 3.80 -21.03 -19.13
N ILE A 37 4.15 -22.31 -19.00
CA ILE A 37 4.56 -22.92 -17.73
C ILE A 37 5.89 -22.32 -17.25
N ALA A 38 6.81 -22.02 -18.17
CA ALA A 38 8.07 -21.36 -17.88
C ALA A 38 7.94 -19.87 -17.50
N GLY A 39 6.72 -19.34 -17.35
CA GLY A 39 6.48 -17.95 -16.91
C GLY A 39 6.69 -16.89 -17.99
N HIS A 40 6.94 -17.28 -19.24
CA HIS A 40 7.10 -16.36 -20.37
C HIS A 40 5.78 -16.14 -21.13
N ALA A 41 4.66 -16.49 -20.52
CA ALA A 41 3.37 -16.05 -21.01
C ALA A 41 3.42 -14.52 -20.99
N GLY A 42 3.56 -13.91 -22.18
CA GLY A 42 3.54 -12.47 -22.34
C GLY A 42 2.31 -11.95 -21.61
N THR A 43 2.53 -11.35 -20.46
CA THR A 43 1.55 -10.52 -19.79
C THR A 43 1.33 -9.38 -20.77
N GLY A 44 0.32 -9.54 -21.64
CA GLY A 44 -0.23 -8.41 -22.35
C GLY A 44 -0.48 -7.37 -21.27
N ALA A 45 0.30 -6.28 -21.32
CA ALA A 45 0.30 -5.31 -20.25
C ALA A 45 -1.15 -4.90 -20.05
N ILE A 46 -1.71 -5.21 -18.88
CA ILE A 46 -2.97 -4.65 -18.47
C ILE A 46 -2.66 -3.17 -18.31
N THR A 47 -2.87 -2.40 -19.38
CA THR A 47 -2.80 -0.95 -19.33
C THR A 47 -4.03 -0.53 -18.55
N VAL A 48 -3.89 -0.51 -17.23
CA VAL A 48 -4.83 0.22 -16.38
C VAL A 48 -4.82 1.64 -16.93
N PRO A 49 -5.94 2.17 -17.46
CA PRO A 49 -5.94 3.55 -17.91
C PRO A 49 -5.59 4.38 -16.67
N SER A 50 -4.44 5.05 -16.72
CA SER A 50 -4.08 6.06 -15.74
C SER A 50 -5.05 7.22 -15.91
N GLY A 51 -6.25 7.06 -15.36
CA GLY A 51 -7.18 8.16 -15.16
C GLY A 51 -6.44 9.22 -14.35
N ARG A 52 -6.65 10.49 -14.68
CA ARG A 52 -6.28 11.60 -13.81
C ARG A 52 -7.05 11.44 -12.50
N SER A 53 -6.50 10.69 -11.55
CA SER A 53 -6.83 10.88 -10.15
C SER A 53 -6.19 12.21 -9.76
N GLY A 54 -6.92 13.30 -9.97
CA GLY A 54 -6.62 14.55 -9.27
C GLY A 54 -6.69 14.30 -7.76
N PRO A 55 -6.14 15.20 -6.93
CA PRO A 55 -6.30 15.10 -5.48
C PRO A 55 -7.78 14.94 -5.17
N ALA A 56 -8.16 13.76 -4.64
CA ALA A 56 -9.49 13.52 -4.18
C ALA A 56 -9.67 14.39 -2.93
N VAL A 57 -10.34 15.53 -3.09
CA VAL A 57 -10.84 16.29 -1.95
C VAL A 57 -11.74 15.32 -1.19
N ALA A 58 -11.34 14.93 0.02
CA ALA A 58 -12.16 14.08 0.86
C ALA A 58 -13.53 14.76 0.99
N PRO A 59 -14.63 14.08 0.59
CA PRO A 59 -15.95 14.67 0.70
C PRO A 59 -16.20 15.06 2.15
N ASP A 60 -16.75 16.25 2.38
CA ASP A 60 -17.20 16.63 3.72
C ASP A 60 -18.36 15.70 4.11
N MET A 61 -18.05 14.71 4.94
CA MET A 61 -19.01 13.73 5.43
C MET A 61 -19.74 14.20 6.69
N ALA A 62 -19.40 15.36 7.25
CA ALA A 62 -20.07 15.91 8.43
C ALA A 62 -21.61 16.00 8.26
N PRO A 63 -22.17 16.50 7.14
CA PRO A 63 -23.61 16.52 6.94
C PRO A 63 -24.24 15.11 6.85
N ALA A 64 -23.53 14.14 6.25
CA ALA A 64 -24.02 12.76 6.16
C ALA A 64 -24.03 12.05 7.52
N ILE A 65 -23.00 12.28 8.34
CA ILE A 65 -22.89 11.76 9.71
C ILE A 65 -23.94 12.42 10.62
N ALA A 66 -24.16 13.73 10.46
CA ALA A 66 -25.15 14.49 11.24
C ALA A 66 -26.60 14.06 10.96
N LEU A 67 -26.90 13.61 9.74
CA LEU A 67 -28.22 13.10 9.38
C LEU A 67 -28.59 11.82 10.15
N ALA A 68 -27.58 11.06 10.63
CA ALA A 68 -27.74 9.85 11.43
C ALA A 68 -28.90 8.92 10.98
N PRO A 69 -29.00 8.54 9.69
CA PRO A 69 -30.15 7.81 9.15
C PRO A 69 -30.36 6.42 9.77
N PHE A 70 -29.34 5.89 10.45
CA PHE A 70 -29.37 4.59 11.13
C PHE A 70 -29.28 4.73 12.66
N GLY A 71 -29.54 5.93 13.19
CA GLY A 71 -29.37 6.26 14.60
C GLY A 71 -27.98 6.80 14.91
N LYS A 72 -27.86 7.47 16.05
CA LYS A 72 -26.56 7.94 16.57
C LYS A 72 -25.79 6.73 17.06
N PRO A 73 -24.50 6.57 16.70
CA PRO A 73 -23.71 5.51 17.30
C PRO A 73 -23.73 5.73 18.81
N MET A 74 -24.30 4.79 19.56
CA MET A 74 -23.90 4.63 20.95
C MET A 74 -22.40 4.35 20.88
N VAL A 75 -21.61 5.21 21.49
CA VAL A 75 -20.17 5.02 21.61
C VAL A 75 -19.98 3.75 22.44
N VAL A 76 -19.99 2.61 21.77
CA VAL A 76 -19.49 1.37 22.33
C VAL A 76 -17.99 1.55 22.31
N ASP A 77 -17.40 1.61 23.50
CA ASP A 77 -15.97 1.86 23.69
C ASP A 77 -15.19 1.07 22.64
N ALA A 78 -14.56 1.81 21.73
CA ALA A 78 -13.86 1.25 20.59
C ALA A 78 -12.60 0.59 21.16
N PRO A 79 -12.32 -0.68 20.83
CA PRO A 79 -11.18 -1.37 21.42
C PRO A 79 -9.90 -0.55 21.24
N GLN A 80 -9.20 -0.27 22.32
CA GLN A 80 -7.91 0.44 22.29
C GLN A 80 -6.75 -0.53 22.02
N PRO A 81 -5.63 -0.08 21.43
CA PRO A 81 -4.45 -0.94 21.30
C PRO A 81 -4.01 -1.43 22.68
N THR A 82 -3.68 -2.71 22.81
CA THR A 82 -3.17 -3.24 24.09
C THR A 82 -1.80 -2.64 24.40
N SER A 83 -1.61 -2.22 25.66
CA SER A 83 -0.31 -1.75 26.17
C SER A 83 0.53 -2.88 26.78
N LEU A 84 0.01 -4.11 26.78
CA LEU A 84 0.74 -5.28 27.28
C LEU A 84 1.92 -5.59 26.36
N PRO A 85 3.05 -6.10 26.89
CA PRO A 85 4.23 -6.46 26.11
C PRO A 85 4.02 -7.79 25.33
N LEU A 86 2.96 -7.82 24.52
CA LEU A 86 2.54 -8.96 23.73
C LEU A 86 2.83 -8.70 22.25
N GLU A 87 3.23 -9.76 21.54
CA GLU A 87 3.43 -9.70 20.09
C GLU A 87 2.68 -10.83 19.40
N LEU A 88 1.84 -10.46 18.43
CA LEU A 88 1.07 -11.44 17.65
C LEU A 88 1.94 -12.03 16.54
N LYS A 89 2.24 -13.33 16.65
CA LYS A 89 3.08 -14.05 15.68
C LYS A 89 2.26 -14.79 14.62
N GLY A 90 1.03 -15.17 14.94
CA GLY A 90 0.16 -15.86 13.99
C GLY A 90 -1.25 -16.06 14.49
N ILE A 91 -2.18 -16.27 13.56
CA ILE A 91 -3.57 -16.65 13.84
C ILE A 91 -3.95 -17.81 12.93
N VAL A 92 -4.53 -18.85 13.53
CA VAL A 92 -5.25 -19.91 12.83
C VAL A 92 -6.73 -19.68 13.10
N ALA A 93 -7.40 -19.07 12.13
CA ALA A 93 -8.84 -18.86 12.19
C ALA A 93 -9.56 -20.18 11.85
N ALA A 94 -10.52 -20.58 12.68
CA ALA A 94 -11.31 -21.78 12.49
C ALA A 94 -12.81 -21.45 12.48
N ILE A 95 -13.59 -22.36 11.91
CA ILE A 95 -15.05 -22.34 11.99
C ILE A 95 -15.47 -23.65 12.67
N PRO A 96 -16.14 -23.59 13.83
CA PRO A 96 -16.64 -22.40 14.51
C PRO A 96 -15.52 -21.60 15.23
N ALA A 97 -15.79 -20.32 15.54
CA ALA A 97 -14.77 -19.34 15.92
C ALA A 97 -14.05 -19.68 17.23
N GLU A 98 -14.67 -20.47 18.11
CA GLU A 98 -14.11 -20.92 19.39
C GLU A 98 -12.94 -21.89 19.21
N LEU A 99 -12.81 -22.50 18.02
CA LEU A 99 -11.67 -23.34 17.66
C LEU A 99 -10.46 -22.54 17.16
N SER A 100 -10.60 -21.22 17.01
CA SER A 100 -9.50 -20.36 16.55
C SER A 100 -8.37 -20.35 17.58
N THR A 101 -7.14 -20.30 17.08
CA THR A 101 -5.93 -20.29 17.91
C THR A 101 -5.06 -19.11 17.51
N ALA A 102 -4.63 -18.30 18.49
CA ALA A 102 -3.69 -17.20 18.30
C ALA A 102 -2.33 -17.56 18.89
N PHE A 103 -1.26 -17.38 18.13
CA PHE A 103 0.12 -17.58 18.59
C PHE A 103 0.70 -16.25 19.05
N ILE A 104 0.86 -16.09 20.35
CA ILE A 104 1.27 -14.83 20.99
C ILE A 104 2.58 -15.06 21.74
N ALA A 105 3.54 -14.16 21.52
CA ALA A 105 4.79 -14.09 22.28
C ALA A 105 4.65 -13.05 23.41
N VAL A 106 5.07 -13.41 24.62
CA VAL A 106 5.05 -12.52 25.80
C VAL A 106 6.47 -12.07 26.09
N SER A 107 6.74 -10.76 26.05
CA SER A 107 8.06 -10.18 26.36
C SER A 107 9.23 -10.86 25.64
N GLY A 108 9.03 -11.26 24.38
CA GLY A 108 10.05 -11.93 23.56
C GLY A 108 10.22 -13.43 23.79
N ALA A 109 9.41 -14.05 24.66
CA ALA A 109 9.35 -15.51 24.82
C ALA A 109 8.86 -16.22 23.54
N PRO A 110 9.12 -17.53 23.38
CA PRO A 110 8.57 -18.30 22.27
C PRO A 110 7.03 -18.20 22.22
N ALA A 111 6.49 -18.09 20.99
CA ALA A 111 5.07 -17.93 20.77
C ALA A 111 4.29 -19.14 21.30
N THR A 112 3.29 -18.88 22.14
CA THR A 112 2.40 -19.91 22.69
C THR A 112 1.02 -19.77 22.07
N GLY A 113 0.34 -20.89 21.82
CA GLY A 113 -1.00 -20.93 21.25
C GLY A 113 -2.08 -20.71 22.32
N PHE A 114 -2.92 -19.70 22.15
CA PHE A 114 -4.03 -19.36 23.02
C PHE A 114 -5.37 -19.45 22.28
N ARG A 115 -6.44 -19.70 23.04
CA ARG A 115 -7.82 -19.78 22.54
C ARG A 115 -8.72 -18.74 23.22
N VAL A 116 -9.90 -18.54 22.64
CA VAL A 116 -10.95 -17.69 23.24
C VAL A 116 -11.25 -18.16 24.66
N GLY A 117 -11.35 -17.21 25.60
CA GLY A 117 -11.58 -17.45 27.03
C GLY A 117 -10.33 -17.72 27.87
N GLN A 118 -9.15 -17.91 27.28
CA GLN A 118 -7.90 -18.04 28.04
C GLN A 118 -7.37 -16.67 28.50
N GLN A 119 -6.63 -16.68 29.61
CA GLN A 119 -6.06 -15.47 30.22
C GLN A 119 -4.56 -15.33 29.90
N ILE A 120 -4.12 -14.11 29.63
CA ILE A 120 -2.73 -13.76 29.34
C ILE A 120 -2.40 -12.39 29.97
N GLU A 121 -1.35 -12.32 30.80
CA GLU A 121 -0.93 -11.10 31.51
C GLU A 121 -2.10 -10.34 32.20
N GLY A 122 -3.06 -11.08 32.77
CA GLY A 122 -4.22 -10.52 33.47
C GLY A 122 -5.44 -10.20 32.59
N ALA A 123 -5.30 -10.18 31.26
CA ALA A 123 -6.39 -9.96 30.31
C ALA A 123 -6.95 -11.27 29.74
N THR A 124 -8.26 -11.35 29.51
CA THR A 124 -8.93 -12.53 28.95
C THR A 124 -9.16 -12.35 27.45
N ILE A 125 -8.87 -13.37 26.64
CA ILE A 125 -9.12 -13.34 25.20
C ILE A 125 -10.64 -13.38 24.95
N ALA A 126 -11.21 -12.26 24.53
CA ALA A 126 -12.63 -12.13 24.22
C ALA A 126 -12.97 -12.70 22.84
N ALA A 127 -12.10 -12.48 21.85
CA ALA A 127 -12.28 -12.99 20.49
C ALA A 127 -10.96 -13.06 19.72
N ILE A 128 -10.84 -14.03 18.83
CA ILE A 128 -9.72 -14.14 17.88
C ILE A 128 -10.29 -13.83 16.49
N GLN A 129 -9.90 -12.69 15.93
CA GLN A 129 -10.25 -12.29 14.57
C GLN A 129 -9.10 -12.61 13.62
N ARG A 130 -9.32 -12.40 12.31
CA ARG A 130 -8.34 -12.74 11.27
C ARG A 130 -7.12 -11.81 11.26
N ASP A 131 -7.30 -10.56 11.66
CA ASP A 131 -6.29 -9.49 11.64
C ASP A 131 -5.81 -9.08 13.04
N ARG A 132 -6.56 -9.42 14.09
CA ARG A 132 -6.29 -9.01 15.47
C ARG A 132 -6.87 -9.97 16.51
N VAL A 133 -6.35 -9.90 17.73
CA VAL A 133 -6.92 -10.56 18.90
C VAL A 133 -7.54 -9.51 19.81
N LEU A 134 -8.75 -9.74 20.30
CA LEU A 134 -9.44 -8.88 21.25
C LEU A 134 -9.30 -9.43 22.66
N PHE A 135 -9.01 -8.54 23.61
CA PHE A 135 -8.89 -8.85 25.02
C PHE A 135 -9.90 -8.04 25.83
N ASP A 136 -10.30 -8.61 26.96
CA ASP A 136 -10.98 -7.91 28.04
C ASP A 136 -9.99 -7.80 29.22
N ASN A 137 -9.64 -6.57 29.59
CA ASN A 137 -8.78 -6.28 30.72
C ASN A 137 -9.60 -5.54 31.79
N GLY A 138 -10.30 -6.31 32.64
CA GLY A 138 -11.13 -5.76 33.71
C GLY A 138 -12.27 -4.87 33.20
N GLY A 139 -12.90 -5.24 32.07
CA GLY A 139 -13.95 -4.47 31.42
C GLY A 139 -13.48 -3.43 30.40
N ARG A 140 -12.17 -3.21 30.24
CA ARG A 140 -11.61 -2.44 29.12
C ARG A 140 -11.35 -3.36 27.94
N ARG A 141 -11.94 -3.05 26.77
CA ARG A 141 -11.65 -3.80 25.54
C ARG A 141 -10.36 -3.33 24.91
N GLU A 142 -9.42 -4.26 24.73
CA GLU A 142 -8.14 -4.00 24.07
C GLU A 142 -7.99 -4.88 22.83
N PHE A 143 -7.14 -4.48 21.89
CA PHE A 143 -6.78 -5.32 20.75
C PHE A 143 -5.26 -5.39 20.54
N LEU A 144 -4.80 -6.57 20.12
CA LEU A 144 -3.44 -6.80 19.62
C LEU A 144 -3.52 -7.10 18.12
N ALA A 145 -2.93 -6.22 17.31
CA ALA A 145 -2.79 -6.41 15.88
C ALA A 145 -1.42 -7.01 15.53
N PHE A 146 -1.26 -7.43 14.27
CA PHE A 146 0.05 -7.83 13.76
C PHE A 146 1.03 -6.65 13.78
N PRO A 147 2.31 -6.91 14.10
CA PRO A 147 3.33 -5.88 14.08
C PRO A 147 3.54 -5.37 12.64
N ASP A 148 3.47 -4.06 12.44
CA ASP A 148 3.66 -3.44 11.12
C ASP A 148 5.09 -3.66 10.63
N PRO A 149 5.32 -4.38 9.51
CA PRO A 149 6.66 -4.70 9.03
C PRO A 149 7.45 -3.47 8.52
N SER A 150 6.77 -2.35 8.27
CA SER A 150 7.40 -1.11 7.78
C SER A 150 8.02 -0.26 8.90
N LEU A 151 7.66 -0.52 10.16
CA LEU A 151 8.08 0.26 11.32
C LEU A 151 9.22 -0.44 12.08
N SER A 152 10.28 0.32 12.38
CA SER A 152 11.34 -0.13 13.30
C SER A 152 10.78 -0.38 14.71
N PRO A 153 11.39 -1.26 15.53
CA PRO A 153 10.94 -1.52 16.91
C PRO A 153 10.82 -0.24 17.75
N GLU A 154 11.75 0.72 17.64
CA GLU A 154 11.61 2.03 18.32
C GLU A 154 10.40 2.85 17.83
N GLN A 155 10.08 2.79 16.52
CA GLN A 155 8.92 3.50 15.96
C GLN A 155 7.60 2.87 16.39
N ARG A 156 7.55 1.54 16.55
CA ARG A 156 6.38 0.83 17.11
C ARG A 156 6.16 1.17 18.58
N GLN A 157 7.23 1.27 19.36
CA GLN A 157 7.13 1.67 20.77
C GLN A 157 6.63 3.11 20.91
N ALA A 158 7.08 4.01 20.03
CA ALA A 158 6.59 5.39 19.97
C ALA A 158 5.12 5.50 19.53
N ALA A 159 4.68 4.67 18.58
CA ALA A 159 3.30 4.64 18.11
C ALA A 159 2.32 4.03 19.14
N ALA A 160 2.77 3.04 19.92
CA ALA A 160 1.98 2.45 21.01
C ALA A 160 1.96 3.32 22.28
N ALA A 161 2.98 4.15 22.49
CA ALA A 161 3.06 5.11 23.59
C ALA A 161 2.41 6.46 23.28
N ALA A 162 2.02 6.70 22.02
CA ALA A 162 1.20 7.85 21.67
C ALA A 162 -0.19 7.65 22.30
N PRO A 163 -0.71 8.60 23.09
CA PRO A 163 -2.09 8.55 23.55
C PRO A 163 -3.01 8.39 22.34
N PRO A 164 -4.16 7.68 22.46
CA PRO A 164 -5.21 7.85 21.46
C PRO A 164 -5.41 9.36 21.35
N ALA A 165 -5.36 9.89 20.13
CA ALA A 165 -5.71 11.27 19.89
C ALA A 165 -7.10 11.47 20.49
N GLY A 166 -7.14 12.02 21.70
CA GLY A 166 -8.37 12.41 22.35
C GLY A 166 -9.07 13.34 21.39
N GLU A 167 -10.31 13.01 21.10
CA GLU A 167 -11.34 13.88 20.54
C GLU A 167 -10.78 15.13 19.86
N ALA A 168 -10.66 15.05 18.53
CA ALA A 168 -10.53 16.26 17.72
C ALA A 168 -11.61 17.27 18.20
N PRO A 169 -11.22 18.48 18.66
CA PRO A 169 -12.19 19.50 19.02
C PRO A 169 -13.10 19.76 17.81
N PRO A 170 -14.39 20.05 18.02
CA PRO A 170 -15.30 20.33 16.91
C PRO A 170 -14.74 21.48 16.05
N PRO A 171 -14.70 21.34 14.70
CA PRO A 171 -14.21 22.39 13.83
C PRO A 171 -15.26 23.51 13.81
N GLY A 172 -15.04 24.52 14.64
CA GLY A 172 -15.99 25.60 14.80
C GLY A 172 -15.40 26.79 15.55
N ALA A 173 -14.38 27.43 14.97
CA ALA A 173 -14.14 28.88 15.02
C ALA A 173 -12.76 29.20 14.41
N GLY A 174 -12.75 29.81 13.23
CA GLY A 174 -11.67 30.76 12.90
C GLY A 174 -11.97 32.13 13.54
N PRO A 175 -11.09 33.14 13.44
CA PRO A 175 -9.74 33.13 12.87
C PRO A 175 -8.67 33.54 13.90
N GLY A 176 -7.55 32.84 13.90
CA GLY A 176 -6.33 33.24 14.59
C GLY A 176 -5.15 32.70 13.83
N VAL A 177 -4.64 33.50 12.89
CA VAL A 177 -3.40 33.22 12.17
C VAL A 177 -2.28 33.23 13.20
N GLN A 178 -1.96 32.06 13.75
CA GLN A 178 -0.67 31.83 14.39
C GLN A 178 0.33 31.54 13.26
N PRO A 179 1.44 32.29 13.16
CA PRO A 179 2.51 31.98 12.21
C PRO A 179 2.99 30.53 12.43
N PRO A 180 3.30 29.77 11.38
CA PRO A 180 3.99 28.49 11.55
C PRO A 180 5.30 28.72 12.32
N PRO A 181 5.66 27.87 13.30
CA PRO A 181 6.97 27.91 13.90
C PRO A 181 8.02 27.75 12.80
N GLU A 182 9.09 28.52 12.94
CA GLU A 182 10.20 28.66 12.00
C GLU A 182 10.66 27.29 11.48
N LEU A 183 10.74 27.20 10.14
CA LEU A 183 11.27 26.05 9.42
C LEU A 183 12.71 25.80 9.88
N PRO A 184 13.13 24.55 10.17
CA PRO A 184 14.54 24.27 10.32
C PRO A 184 15.27 24.56 9.00
N ASP A 185 16.44 25.18 9.07
CA ASP A 185 17.39 25.57 8.00
C ASP A 185 17.78 24.43 7.00
N ASN A 186 17.20 23.24 7.13
CA ASN A 186 17.54 22.02 6.41
C ASN A 186 16.87 21.90 5.03
N SER A 187 15.80 22.64 4.73
CA SER A 187 15.11 22.56 3.43
C SER A 187 15.94 23.21 2.30
N ALA A 188 16.52 24.38 2.55
CA ALA A 188 17.44 25.04 1.64
C ALA A 188 18.73 24.20 1.43
N ALA A 189 19.27 23.61 2.50
CA ALA A 189 20.44 22.76 2.43
C ALA A 189 20.20 21.46 1.63
N ALA A 190 19.00 20.87 1.72
CA ALA A 190 18.62 19.70 0.93
C ALA A 190 18.52 20.03 -0.57
N LEU A 191 17.93 21.18 -0.92
CA LEU A 191 17.83 21.66 -2.30
C LEU A 191 19.21 21.98 -2.91
N GLN A 192 20.13 22.53 -2.11
CA GLN A 192 21.51 22.80 -2.53
C GLN A 192 22.30 21.51 -2.78
N LYS A 193 22.11 20.46 -1.98
CA LYS A 193 22.76 19.15 -2.15
C LYS A 193 22.27 18.41 -3.40
N LEU A 194 21.01 18.61 -3.79
CA LEU A 194 20.39 18.02 -4.98
C LEU A 194 20.76 18.75 -6.29
N GLY A 195 21.41 19.92 -6.21
CA GLY A 195 21.74 20.74 -7.39
C GLY A 195 20.50 21.19 -8.18
N ALA A 196 19.36 21.34 -7.49
CA ALA A 196 18.09 21.66 -8.13
C ALA A 196 18.01 23.16 -8.46
N THR A 197 17.59 23.49 -9.69
CA THR A 197 17.35 24.88 -10.13
C THR A 197 15.86 25.10 -10.36
N GLN A 198 15.32 26.20 -9.83
CA GLN A 198 13.91 26.53 -10.00
C GLN A 198 13.64 27.00 -11.44
N THR A 199 12.59 26.47 -12.04
CA THR A 199 12.11 26.77 -13.39
C THR A 199 10.62 27.10 -13.33
N ALA A 200 10.07 27.72 -14.38
CA ALA A 200 8.65 28.09 -14.43
C ALA A 200 7.69 26.90 -14.27
N ASP A 201 8.13 25.70 -14.64
CA ASP A 201 7.35 24.47 -14.62
C ASP A 201 7.67 23.54 -13.42
N GLY A 202 8.60 23.95 -12.53
CA GLY A 202 9.01 23.17 -11.35
C GLY A 202 10.51 23.19 -11.07
N PHE A 203 11.08 22.11 -10.53
CA PHE A 203 12.51 22.03 -10.15
C PHE A 203 13.30 21.16 -11.11
N ARG A 204 14.30 21.74 -11.79
CA ARG A 204 15.20 21.00 -12.68
C ARG A 204 16.34 20.38 -11.89
N ILE A 205 16.53 19.08 -12.03
CA ILE A 205 17.56 18.31 -11.33
C ILE A 205 18.90 18.39 -12.07
N GLY A 206 19.95 18.70 -11.30
CA GLY A 206 21.34 18.74 -11.77
C GLY A 206 22.01 17.36 -11.76
N ALA A 207 23.34 17.34 -11.81
CA ALA A 207 24.13 16.10 -11.89
C ALA A 207 24.05 15.20 -10.64
N ASN A 208 23.56 15.73 -9.51
CA ASN A 208 23.51 15.04 -8.21
C ASN A 208 22.09 14.61 -7.82
N GLY A 209 21.28 14.20 -8.81
CA GLY A 209 19.93 13.68 -8.57
C GLY A 209 19.93 12.35 -7.79
N PRO A 210 18.83 12.03 -7.08
CA PRO A 210 18.66 10.74 -6.42
C PRO A 210 18.58 9.60 -7.44
N PRO A 211 18.87 8.34 -7.04
CA PRO A 211 18.88 7.19 -7.93
C PRO A 211 17.54 7.05 -8.69
N GLY A 212 17.63 6.95 -10.01
CA GLY A 212 16.46 6.89 -10.92
C GLY A 212 16.11 8.23 -11.60
N MET A 213 16.68 9.34 -11.14
CA MET A 213 16.59 10.64 -11.82
C MET A 213 17.79 10.87 -12.73
N GLN A 214 17.56 11.54 -13.86
CA GLN A 214 18.59 11.90 -14.82
C GLN A 214 18.81 13.42 -14.79
N PRO A 215 20.06 13.87 -14.97
CA PRO A 215 20.35 15.30 -15.10
C PRO A 215 19.53 15.90 -16.24
N GLY A 216 18.80 16.98 -15.95
CA GLY A 216 17.91 17.62 -16.92
C GLY A 216 16.43 17.29 -16.74
N ASP A 217 16.07 16.33 -15.88
CA ASP A 217 14.68 16.07 -15.49
C ASP A 217 14.09 17.30 -14.77
N VAL A 218 12.83 17.64 -15.07
CA VAL A 218 12.09 18.69 -14.36
C VAL A 218 11.02 18.05 -13.49
N ILE A 219 11.13 18.20 -12.17
CA ILE A 219 10.11 17.76 -11.23
C ILE A 219 8.92 18.72 -11.31
N THR A 220 7.78 18.18 -11.73
CA THR A 220 6.51 18.91 -11.86
C THR A 220 5.62 18.74 -10.63
N SER A 221 5.65 17.56 -9.99
CA SER A 221 4.95 17.32 -8.72
C SER A 221 5.66 16.34 -7.78
N VAL A 222 5.42 16.50 -6.47
CA VAL A 222 5.89 15.61 -5.40
C VAL A 222 4.70 15.27 -4.52
N ASN A 223 4.38 13.98 -4.35
CA ASN A 223 3.20 13.46 -3.64
C ASN A 223 1.90 14.18 -4.06
N GLY A 224 1.77 14.50 -5.36
CA GLY A 224 0.61 15.20 -5.93
C GLY A 224 0.62 16.73 -5.75
N THR A 225 1.60 17.30 -5.04
CA THR A 225 1.75 18.75 -4.87
C THR A 225 2.52 19.33 -6.05
N GLN A 226 1.99 20.36 -6.71
CA GLN A 226 2.64 21.04 -7.84
C GLN A 226 3.87 21.80 -7.36
N MET A 227 4.98 21.68 -8.08
CA MET A 227 6.26 22.31 -7.74
C MET A 227 6.41 23.75 -8.25
N THR A 228 5.32 24.37 -8.73
CA THR A 228 5.29 25.75 -9.24
C THR A 228 5.26 26.80 -8.12
N ASP A 229 4.85 26.41 -6.91
CA ASP A 229 4.83 27.25 -5.72
C ASP A 229 5.96 26.82 -4.77
N THR A 230 6.89 27.73 -4.47
CA THR A 230 8.07 27.47 -3.63
C THR A 230 7.70 27.06 -2.20
N GLN A 231 6.64 27.62 -1.62
CA GLN A 231 6.19 27.31 -0.27
C GLN A 231 5.51 25.94 -0.22
N ALA A 232 4.65 25.64 -1.19
CA ALA A 232 4.03 24.33 -1.32
C ALA A 232 5.06 23.23 -1.62
N ALA A 233 6.07 23.54 -2.42
CA ALA A 233 7.17 22.64 -2.73
C ALA A 233 7.98 22.29 -1.47
N ASN A 234 8.37 23.29 -0.67
CA ASN A 234 9.09 23.05 0.59
C ASN A 234 8.30 22.18 1.56
N ALA A 235 6.99 22.40 1.70
CA ALA A 235 6.11 21.57 2.52
C ALA A 235 6.02 20.12 1.99
N ALA A 236 5.91 19.95 0.67
CA ALA A 236 5.86 18.64 0.04
C ALA A 236 7.17 17.85 0.21
N PHE A 237 8.33 18.52 0.08
CA PHE A 237 9.62 17.89 0.32
C PHE A 237 9.81 17.50 1.80
N ALA A 238 9.39 18.35 2.74
CA ALA A 238 9.44 18.04 4.17
C ALA A 238 8.53 16.84 4.53
N ALA A 239 7.30 16.82 4.00
CA ALA A 239 6.36 15.71 4.19
C ALA A 239 6.89 14.41 3.57
N ALA A 240 7.52 14.49 2.39
CA ALA A 240 8.12 13.34 1.75
C ALA A 240 9.32 12.78 2.54
N GLN A 241 10.16 13.65 3.11
CA GLN A 241 11.24 13.24 4.01
C GLN A 241 10.70 12.55 5.26
N ALA A 242 9.63 13.07 5.87
CA ALA A 242 8.98 12.44 7.02
C ALA A 242 8.36 11.07 6.70
N ALA A 243 7.80 10.91 5.49
CA ALA A 243 7.24 9.65 5.01
C ALA A 243 8.31 8.63 4.57
N GLY A 244 9.58 9.04 4.44
CA GLY A 244 10.69 8.18 4.02
C GLY A 244 10.64 7.71 2.56
N SER A 245 9.61 8.12 1.80
CA SER A 245 9.49 7.87 0.37
C SER A 245 8.65 8.96 -0.28
N ALA A 246 8.91 9.23 -1.55
CA ALA A 246 8.24 10.25 -2.34
C ALA A 246 7.78 9.69 -3.68
N GLN A 247 6.52 9.93 -4.05
CA GLN A 247 6.08 9.78 -5.42
C GLN A 247 6.34 11.09 -6.16
N ILE A 248 7.16 11.05 -7.19
CA ILE A 248 7.64 12.22 -7.92
C ILE A 248 7.23 12.11 -9.37
N GLN A 249 6.61 13.16 -9.91
CA GLN A 249 6.31 13.28 -11.32
C GLN A 249 7.32 14.20 -12.00
N ILE A 250 8.05 13.66 -12.96
CA ILE A 250 9.08 14.36 -13.72
C ILE A 250 8.67 14.52 -15.18
N LEU A 251 9.25 15.53 -15.83
CA LEU A 251 9.25 15.71 -17.27
C LEU A 251 10.65 15.37 -17.79
N ARG A 252 10.74 14.35 -18.65
CA ARG A 252 11.96 13.91 -19.33
C ARG A 252 11.69 13.87 -20.83
N ASP A 253 12.46 14.62 -21.62
CA ASP A 253 12.29 14.73 -23.08
C ASP A 253 10.86 15.06 -23.52
N GLY A 254 10.14 15.89 -22.74
CA GLY A 254 8.75 16.26 -22.99
C GLY A 254 7.70 15.21 -22.59
N ARG A 255 8.11 14.05 -22.05
CA ARG A 255 7.22 13.00 -21.55
C ARG A 255 7.13 13.03 -20.02
N ARG A 256 5.91 12.95 -19.49
CA ARG A 256 5.66 12.85 -18.04
C ARG A 256 5.89 11.42 -17.56
N ILE A 257 6.73 11.26 -16.54
CA ILE A 257 7.08 9.98 -15.92
C ILE A 257 6.85 10.08 -14.41
N THR A 258 6.24 9.07 -13.81
CA THR A 258 6.05 8.99 -12.36
C THR A 258 7.01 7.96 -11.79
N LEU A 259 7.81 8.39 -10.80
CA LEU A 259 8.79 7.58 -10.10
C LEU A 259 8.46 7.56 -8.61
N THR A 260 8.74 6.45 -7.93
CA THR A 260 8.70 6.39 -6.47
C THR A 260 10.12 6.27 -5.97
N VAL A 261 10.57 7.24 -5.17
CA VAL A 261 11.95 7.34 -4.69
C VAL A 261 11.94 7.21 -3.16
N PRO A 262 12.64 6.22 -2.59
CA PRO A 262 12.88 6.19 -1.14
C PRO A 262 13.82 7.34 -0.77
N LEU A 263 13.49 8.09 0.29
CA LEU A 263 14.23 9.29 0.74
C LEU A 263 15.10 9.02 1.98
N ARG A 264 15.55 7.78 2.15
CA ARG A 264 16.43 7.35 3.26
C ARG A 264 17.89 7.32 2.87
#